data_AF-A0A930HM49-F1
#
_entry.id   AF-A0A930HM49-F1
#
_cell.length_a   1.000
_cell.length_b   1.000
_cell.length_c   1.000
_cell.angle_alpha   90.00
_cell.angle_beta   90.00
_cell.angle_gamma   90.00
#
_symmetry.space_group_name_H-M   'P 1'
#
loop_
_entity.id
_entity.type
_entity.pdbx_description
1 polymer ?
#
loop_
_entity_poly.entity_id
_entity_poly.type
_entity_poly.pdbx_seq_one_letter_code
_entity_poly.pdbx_strand_id
1 'polypeptide(L)'
;MKRLYLSMAFMSLSALLSAQNSPYIKGVDEYVPAPGQFVNKLPELTENDTPETAAQACTNEIAGKQQGGLITLGAYGGYITFHFDHPIINVQGAPDFIVYGNSFENSSEPGIVMVMKDVNGNGKPDDTWYELSGSADVDSIGKVKYNYEITYTPNPMQPIPWTDNQGGSGTIERLTYHTQEYYPLWIKKPLTFKGTLLPSGSYTNEKGWWVQNALRYGYVDNLPNDKTEGFNIENAVDANRKPVKLDQIDFVRVYCAVNDQCPKPNWTGELSTEVKGAEDLHPTATKIDAPLNSNEETTVVAIYTIEGKKVTELQRGLNIVKMANGKVRKVLVK
;
A
#
# COMPACT_ATOMS: atom_id res chain seq x y z
N MET A 1 69.14 -32.02 11.54
CA MET A 1 68.33 -30.83 11.19
C MET A 1 66.91 -31.28 10.89
N LYS A 2 65.98 -31.20 11.87
CA LYS A 2 64.54 -31.47 11.66
C LYS A 2 63.85 -30.12 11.49
N ARG A 3 63.26 -29.85 10.33
CA ARG A 3 62.44 -28.66 10.09
C ARG A 3 61.02 -28.93 10.54
N LEU A 4 60.57 -28.21 11.57
CA LEU A 4 59.18 -28.14 12.00
C LEU A 4 58.45 -27.20 11.03
N TYR A 5 57.40 -27.69 10.35
CA TYR A 5 56.46 -26.83 9.65
C TYR A 5 55.31 -26.49 10.61
N LEU A 6 55.24 -25.22 11.00
CA LEU A 6 54.14 -24.68 11.80
C LEU A 6 53.01 -24.31 10.82
N SER A 7 51.92 -25.08 10.80
CA SER A 7 50.72 -24.71 10.05
C SER A 7 49.90 -23.70 10.85
N MET A 8 49.92 -22.44 10.42
CA MET A 8 48.96 -21.43 10.87
C MET A 8 47.63 -21.65 10.14
N ALA A 9 46.62 -22.12 10.85
CA ALA A 9 45.25 -22.12 10.37
C ALA A 9 44.64 -20.72 10.59
N PHE A 10 44.49 -19.95 9.51
CA PHE A 10 43.62 -18.78 9.50
C PHE A 10 42.16 -19.27 9.42
N MET A 11 41.44 -19.26 10.54
CA MET A 11 39.98 -19.31 10.52
C MET A 11 39.48 -17.93 10.10
N SER A 12 39.12 -17.77 8.83
CA SER A 12 38.34 -16.63 8.37
C SER A 12 36.91 -16.76 8.90
N LEU A 13 36.58 -15.98 9.93
CA LEU A 13 35.21 -15.84 10.41
C LEU A 13 34.48 -14.87 9.46
N SER A 14 33.96 -15.39 8.35
CA SER A 14 33.03 -14.64 7.50
C SER A 14 31.67 -14.59 8.20
N ALA A 15 31.47 -13.56 9.03
CA ALA A 15 30.13 -13.18 9.46
C ALA A 15 29.34 -12.74 8.23
N LEU A 16 28.44 -13.60 7.76
CA LEU A 16 27.37 -13.22 6.84
C LEU A 16 26.46 -12.24 7.59
N LEU A 17 26.76 -10.93 7.50
CA LEU A 17 25.77 -9.91 7.79
C LEU A 17 24.64 -10.09 6.78
N SER A 18 23.53 -10.69 7.21
CA SER A 18 22.26 -10.55 6.50
C SER A 18 21.94 -9.06 6.53
N ALA A 19 21.82 -8.41 5.37
CA ALA A 19 21.31 -7.04 5.33
C ALA A 19 19.91 -7.04 5.96
N GLN A 20 19.71 -6.20 6.97
CA GLN A 20 18.42 -6.06 7.62
C GLN A 20 17.48 -5.33 6.67
N ASN A 21 16.25 -5.82 6.52
CA ASN A 21 15.20 -5.19 5.75
C ASN A 21 15.01 -3.72 6.16
N SER A 22 14.96 -2.82 5.18
CA SER A 22 14.65 -1.41 5.42
C SER A 22 13.18 -1.26 5.77
N PRO A 23 12.78 -0.56 6.85
CA PRO A 23 11.38 -0.28 7.13
C PRO A 23 10.75 0.66 6.09
N TYR A 24 11.52 1.32 5.23
CA TYR A 24 10.99 2.35 4.32
C TYR A 24 10.96 1.88 2.87
N ILE A 25 10.09 2.53 2.07
CA ILE A 25 9.95 2.33 0.62
C ILE A 25 11.33 2.22 -0.04
N LYS A 26 11.49 1.21 -0.90
CA LYS A 26 12.68 1.02 -1.73
C LYS A 26 12.61 1.81 -3.03
N GLY A 27 11.45 1.79 -3.70
CA GLY A 27 11.29 2.44 -4.99
C GLY A 27 9.84 2.52 -5.44
N VAL A 28 9.60 3.37 -6.43
CA VAL A 28 8.32 3.59 -7.10
C VAL A 28 8.38 2.91 -8.47
N ASP A 29 7.38 2.09 -8.76
CA ASP A 29 7.27 1.28 -9.99
C ASP A 29 6.46 1.99 -11.07
N GLU A 30 5.42 2.71 -10.66
CA GLU A 30 4.55 3.46 -11.56
C GLU A 30 4.13 4.78 -10.91
N TYR A 31 4.06 5.84 -11.71
CA TYR A 31 3.46 7.10 -11.32
C TYR A 31 2.73 7.70 -12.52
N VAL A 32 1.41 7.85 -12.38
CA VAL A 32 0.56 8.45 -13.40
C VAL A 32 -0.37 9.45 -12.68
N PRO A 33 0.05 10.72 -12.55
CA PRO A 33 -0.80 11.73 -11.94
C PRO A 33 -1.98 12.06 -12.85
N ALA A 34 -3.12 12.36 -12.23
CA ALA A 34 -4.21 13.06 -12.90
C ALA A 34 -3.88 14.56 -12.99
N PRO A 35 -4.64 15.36 -13.75
CA PRO A 35 -4.38 16.80 -13.83
C PRO A 35 -4.53 17.50 -12.48
N GLY A 36 -3.70 18.50 -12.21
CA GLY A 36 -3.74 19.23 -10.94
C GLY A 36 -2.73 20.37 -10.80
N GLN A 37 -2.94 21.21 -9.80
CA GLN A 37 -2.20 22.45 -9.56
C GLN A 37 -0.74 22.23 -9.16
N PHE A 38 -0.37 21.06 -8.65
CA PHE A 38 1.02 20.71 -8.29
C PHE A 38 1.67 19.73 -9.26
N VAL A 39 0.91 19.22 -10.24
CA VAL A 39 1.42 18.30 -11.24
C VAL A 39 2.56 18.97 -12.01
N ASN A 40 3.61 18.19 -12.31
CA ASN A 40 4.88 18.64 -12.87
C ASN A 40 5.78 19.46 -11.93
N LYS A 41 5.34 19.72 -10.68
CA LYS A 41 6.15 20.38 -9.64
C LYS A 41 6.51 19.45 -8.48
N LEU A 42 5.63 18.51 -8.13
CA LEU A 42 5.79 17.61 -6.99
C LEU A 42 5.54 16.14 -7.41
N PRO A 43 6.52 15.43 -8.00
CA PRO A 43 7.89 15.87 -8.29
C PRO A 43 7.97 16.78 -9.52
N GLU A 44 9.13 17.41 -9.70
CA GLU A 44 9.43 18.17 -10.90
C GLU A 44 9.51 17.22 -12.11
N LEU A 45 8.66 17.47 -13.11
CA LEU A 45 8.62 16.71 -14.35
C LEU A 45 8.56 17.66 -15.55
N THR A 46 8.99 17.14 -16.68
CA THR A 46 9.13 17.84 -17.95
C THR A 46 8.45 17.07 -19.07
N GLU A 47 8.38 17.67 -20.25
CA GLU A 47 7.85 16.99 -21.45
C GLU A 47 8.73 15.86 -21.98
N ASN A 48 10.00 15.79 -21.52
CA ASN A 48 10.96 14.77 -21.93
C ASN A 48 10.95 13.54 -21.02
N ASP A 49 10.17 13.58 -19.94
CA ASP A 49 10.03 12.43 -19.05
C ASP A 49 9.31 11.26 -19.72
N THR A 50 9.52 10.07 -19.18
CA THR A 50 8.86 8.82 -19.54
C THR A 50 8.19 8.24 -18.29
N PRO A 51 7.35 7.20 -18.40
CA PRO A 51 6.84 6.50 -17.22
C PRO A 51 7.96 6.12 -16.22
N GLU A 52 9.09 5.65 -16.73
CA GLU A 52 10.23 5.21 -15.93
C GLU A 52 10.95 6.38 -15.26
N THR A 53 11.20 7.49 -15.97
CA THR A 53 11.86 8.65 -15.34
C THR A 53 10.95 9.37 -14.37
N ALA A 54 9.64 9.39 -14.62
CA ALA A 54 8.64 9.93 -13.70
C ALA A 54 8.58 9.11 -12.39
N ALA A 55 8.54 7.77 -12.49
CA ALA A 55 8.63 6.89 -11.32
C ALA A 55 9.97 7.04 -10.59
N GLN A 56 11.08 7.23 -11.32
CA GLN A 56 12.39 7.49 -10.71
C GLN A 56 12.43 8.84 -9.98
N ALA A 57 11.78 9.89 -10.50
CA ALA A 57 11.67 11.18 -9.82
C ALA A 57 10.94 11.03 -8.49
N CYS A 58 9.80 10.33 -8.47
CA CYS A 58 9.09 9.97 -7.24
C CYS A 58 9.98 9.17 -6.27
N THR A 59 10.71 8.17 -6.77
CA THR A 59 11.65 7.38 -5.97
C THR A 59 12.67 8.27 -5.25
N ASN A 60 13.25 9.26 -5.95
CA ASN A 60 14.24 10.16 -5.36
C ASN A 60 13.65 11.03 -4.22
N GLU A 61 12.37 11.36 -4.30
CA GLU A 61 11.68 12.14 -3.28
C GLU A 61 11.47 11.35 -1.98
N ILE A 62 11.00 10.10 -2.08
CA ILE A 62 10.45 9.37 -0.91
C ILE A 62 11.23 8.13 -0.48
N ALA A 63 12.05 7.49 -1.34
CA ALA A 63 12.68 6.23 -1.01
C ALA A 63 13.71 6.33 0.13
N GLY A 64 13.75 5.30 0.98
CA GLY A 64 14.68 5.18 2.11
C GLY A 64 14.45 6.17 3.25
N LYS A 65 13.31 6.86 3.28
CA LYS A 65 12.96 7.88 4.27
C LYS A 65 11.61 7.54 4.91
N GLN A 66 11.45 7.86 6.18
CA GLN A 66 10.14 7.76 6.85
C GLN A 66 9.14 8.74 6.22
N GLN A 67 9.53 10.00 6.11
CA GLN A 67 8.81 11.03 5.37
C GLN A 67 9.81 11.80 4.51
N GLY A 68 9.69 11.66 3.20
CA GLY A 68 10.51 12.34 2.20
C GLY A 68 9.88 13.64 1.71
N GLY A 69 10.12 13.93 0.43
CA GLY A 69 9.44 14.99 -0.31
C GLY A 69 7.95 14.73 -0.48
N LEU A 70 7.26 15.65 -1.15
CA LEU A 70 5.83 15.53 -1.42
C LEU A 70 5.61 15.11 -2.87
N ILE A 71 4.76 14.11 -3.09
CA ILE A 71 4.30 13.68 -4.42
C ILE A 71 2.80 13.90 -4.51
N THR A 72 2.39 14.68 -5.50
CA THR A 72 0.98 14.94 -5.81
C THR A 72 0.43 13.84 -6.70
N LEU A 73 -0.79 13.37 -6.42
CA LEU A 73 -1.48 12.47 -7.35
C LEU A 73 -2.37 13.24 -8.33
N GLY A 74 -2.63 14.52 -8.08
CA GLY A 74 -3.60 15.32 -8.80
C GLY A 74 -5.04 14.89 -8.48
N ALA A 75 -5.95 15.26 -9.38
CA ALA A 75 -7.37 14.95 -9.25
C ALA A 75 -7.66 13.42 -9.20
N TYR A 76 -8.95 13.07 -9.11
CA TYR A 76 -9.40 11.67 -9.01
C TYR A 76 -8.67 10.73 -9.98
N GLY A 77 -8.21 9.61 -9.43
CA GLY A 77 -7.68 8.46 -10.16
C GLY A 77 -6.18 8.51 -10.42
N GLY A 78 -5.54 9.68 -10.31
CA GLY A 78 -4.08 9.76 -10.35
C GLY A 78 -3.46 8.89 -9.26
N TYR A 79 -2.37 8.19 -9.57
CA TYR A 79 -1.86 7.12 -8.72
C TYR A 79 -0.34 6.99 -8.70
N ILE A 80 0.13 6.34 -7.63
CA ILE A 80 1.52 5.90 -7.43
C ILE A 80 1.52 4.42 -7.00
N THR A 81 2.40 3.62 -7.59
CA THR A 81 2.67 2.22 -7.20
C THR A 81 4.11 2.12 -6.69
N PHE A 82 4.34 1.47 -5.56
CA PHE A 82 5.67 1.31 -4.96
C PHE A 82 5.84 -0.03 -4.24
N HIS A 83 7.10 -0.35 -3.92
CA HIS A 83 7.50 -1.56 -3.21
C HIS A 83 8.57 -1.29 -2.14
N PHE A 84 8.72 -2.26 -1.24
CA PHE A 84 9.77 -2.33 -0.22
C PHE A 84 10.90 -3.26 -0.69
N ASP A 85 12.04 -3.31 0.00
CA ASP A 85 13.13 -4.25 -0.34
C ASP A 85 12.82 -5.72 0.00
N HIS A 86 11.63 -5.96 0.54
CA HIS A 86 11.07 -7.24 0.94
C HIS A 86 9.53 -7.18 0.86
N PRO A 87 8.82 -8.32 0.89
CA PRO A 87 7.37 -8.33 1.05
C PRO A 87 6.95 -7.87 2.44
N ILE A 88 5.86 -7.11 2.54
CA ILE A 88 5.24 -6.75 3.82
C ILE A 88 4.39 -7.93 4.29
N ILE A 89 4.67 -8.42 5.50
CA ILE A 89 3.97 -9.56 6.08
C ILE A 89 2.68 -9.10 6.76
N ASN A 90 1.59 -9.83 6.54
CA ASN A 90 0.34 -9.61 7.29
C ASN A 90 0.47 -10.15 8.71
N VAL A 91 0.55 -9.25 9.69
CA VAL A 91 0.58 -9.54 11.13
C VAL A 91 -0.84 -9.43 11.68
N GLN A 92 -1.46 -10.60 11.90
CA GLN A 92 -2.84 -10.70 12.38
C GLN A 92 -3.13 -9.80 13.59
N GLY A 93 -4.16 -8.96 13.47
CA GLY A 93 -4.64 -8.08 14.53
C GLY A 93 -3.79 -6.83 14.79
N ALA A 94 -2.82 -6.52 13.93
CA ALA A 94 -2.01 -5.32 13.99
C ALA A 94 -1.93 -4.64 12.61
N PRO A 95 -1.78 -3.30 12.56
CA PRO A 95 -1.50 -2.61 11.31
C PRO A 95 -0.15 -3.07 10.76
N ASP A 96 -0.07 -3.26 9.44
CA ASP A 96 1.08 -3.84 8.75
C ASP A 96 2.01 -2.76 8.21
N PHE A 97 1.45 -1.67 7.68
CA PHE A 97 2.22 -0.57 7.10
C PHE A 97 1.51 0.78 7.25
N ILE A 98 2.24 1.87 7.08
CA ILE A 98 1.70 3.23 7.02
C ILE A 98 2.09 3.84 5.68
N VAL A 99 1.18 4.63 5.08
CA VAL A 99 1.52 5.56 4.00
C VAL A 99 1.26 6.97 4.50
N TYR A 100 2.28 7.82 4.42
CA TYR A 100 2.25 9.18 4.93
C TYR A 100 1.73 10.16 3.87
N GLY A 101 0.86 11.09 4.29
CA GLY A 101 0.39 12.23 3.48
C GLY A 101 0.78 13.57 4.10
N ASN A 102 0.12 14.66 3.69
CA ASN A 102 0.31 16.01 4.25
C ASN A 102 -0.95 16.60 4.92
N SER A 103 -2.01 15.80 5.05
CA SER A 103 -3.28 16.23 5.63
C SER A 103 -3.12 16.88 7.00
N PHE A 104 -3.94 17.91 7.20
CA PHE A 104 -4.15 18.56 8.48
C PHE A 104 -5.65 18.66 8.77
N GLU A 105 -5.99 19.05 9.99
CA GLU A 105 -7.40 19.12 10.41
C GLU A 105 -8.22 20.01 9.45
N ASN A 106 -9.35 19.48 8.98
CA ASN A 106 -10.26 20.13 8.03
C ASN A 106 -9.74 20.24 6.58
N SER A 107 -8.62 19.59 6.24
CA SER A 107 -8.05 19.50 4.88
C SER A 107 -7.64 18.06 4.58
N SER A 108 -8.65 17.22 4.31
CA SER A 108 -8.48 15.80 4.00
C SER A 108 -8.54 15.57 2.48
N GLU A 109 -7.55 14.92 1.89
CA GLU A 109 -7.53 14.61 0.45
C GLU A 109 -7.42 13.09 0.24
N PRO A 110 -8.47 12.32 0.62
CA PRO A 110 -8.35 10.90 0.90
C PRO A 110 -7.96 10.09 -0.34
N GLY A 111 -6.87 9.33 -0.21
CA GLY A 111 -6.41 8.34 -1.18
C GLY A 111 -6.79 6.92 -0.78
N ILE A 112 -7.27 6.12 -1.73
CA ILE A 112 -7.52 4.69 -1.50
C ILE A 112 -6.22 3.92 -1.69
N VAL A 113 -6.00 2.94 -0.82
CA VAL A 113 -4.87 2.00 -0.90
C VAL A 113 -5.32 0.70 -1.55
N MET A 114 -4.54 0.26 -2.54
CA MET A 114 -4.59 -1.07 -3.12
C MET A 114 -3.30 -1.81 -2.78
N VAL A 115 -3.40 -3.13 -2.64
CA VAL A 115 -2.26 -4.00 -2.37
C VAL A 115 -2.25 -5.18 -3.33
N MET A 116 -1.05 -5.66 -3.65
CA MET A 116 -0.84 -6.77 -4.56
C MET A 116 0.25 -7.69 -4.01
N LYS A 117 0.03 -8.99 -4.10
CA LYS A 117 1.06 -10.01 -3.91
C LYS A 117 1.63 -10.39 -5.28
N ASP A 118 2.95 -10.48 -5.39
CA ASP A 118 3.63 -11.01 -6.58
C ASP A 118 3.55 -12.55 -6.55
N VAL A 119 2.49 -13.08 -7.14
CA VAL A 119 2.20 -14.51 -7.21
C VAL A 119 3.07 -15.18 -8.28
N ASN A 120 3.36 -14.47 -9.37
CA ASN A 120 4.11 -15.01 -10.48
C ASN A 120 5.64 -14.91 -10.30
N GLY A 121 6.10 -14.08 -9.35
CA GLY A 121 7.50 -13.94 -8.93
C GLY A 121 8.37 -13.15 -9.90
N ASN A 122 7.78 -12.31 -10.75
CA ASN A 122 8.50 -11.54 -11.76
C ASN A 122 9.02 -10.18 -11.27
N GLY A 123 8.68 -9.80 -10.02
CA GLY A 123 9.04 -8.52 -9.43
C GLY A 123 8.35 -7.33 -10.08
N LYS A 124 7.13 -7.48 -10.58
CA LYS A 124 6.36 -6.42 -11.24
C LYS A 124 4.94 -6.27 -10.66
N PRO A 125 4.37 -5.06 -10.71
CA PRO A 125 3.00 -4.77 -10.27
C PRO A 125 1.90 -5.27 -11.23
N ASP A 126 1.98 -6.52 -11.71
CA ASP A 126 1.14 -7.06 -12.79
C ASP A 126 0.24 -8.26 -12.44
N ASP A 127 0.12 -8.60 -11.16
CA ASP A 127 -0.87 -9.58 -10.66
C ASP A 127 -2.18 -8.91 -10.18
N THR A 128 -2.96 -9.63 -9.36
CA THR A 128 -4.29 -9.18 -8.92
C THR A 128 -4.18 -8.16 -7.79
N TRP A 129 -4.80 -7.00 -8.00
CA TRP A 129 -4.91 -5.92 -7.04
C TRP A 129 -6.17 -6.03 -6.17
N TYR A 130 -6.02 -5.72 -4.88
CA TYR A 130 -7.12 -5.66 -3.91
C TYR A 130 -7.14 -4.30 -3.22
N GLU A 131 -8.29 -3.63 -3.21
CA GLU A 131 -8.46 -2.42 -2.39
C GLU A 131 -8.51 -2.80 -0.91
N LEU A 132 -7.95 -1.96 -0.03
CA LEU A 132 -8.18 -2.05 1.40
C LEU A 132 -9.48 -1.35 1.77
N SER A 133 -10.36 -2.04 2.47
CA SER A 133 -11.63 -1.48 2.95
C SER A 133 -11.40 -0.43 4.03
N GLY A 134 -11.95 0.77 3.80
CA GLY A 134 -11.95 1.87 4.76
C GLY A 134 -13.33 2.13 5.35
N SER A 135 -13.40 3.15 6.20
CA SER A 135 -14.63 3.54 6.93
C SER A 135 -15.81 3.91 6.02
N ALA A 136 -15.60 4.42 4.81
CA ALA A 136 -16.69 4.86 3.94
C ALA A 136 -17.60 3.71 3.46
N ASP A 137 -17.09 2.48 3.42
CA ASP A 137 -17.88 1.28 3.07
C ASP A 137 -19.03 1.04 4.06
N VAL A 138 -18.89 1.51 5.30
CA VAL A 138 -19.89 1.37 6.37
C VAL A 138 -20.59 2.69 6.65
N ASP A 139 -19.83 3.79 6.72
CA ASP A 139 -20.36 5.08 7.16
C ASP A 139 -21.08 5.85 6.05
N SER A 140 -20.77 5.53 4.79
CA SER A 140 -21.23 6.26 3.61
C SER A 140 -21.97 5.37 2.62
N ILE A 141 -22.70 4.37 3.13
CA ILE A 141 -23.52 3.45 2.34
C ILE A 141 -24.41 4.23 1.36
N GLY A 142 -24.35 3.85 0.09
CA GLY A 142 -25.11 4.48 -1.00
C GLY A 142 -24.50 5.78 -1.55
N LYS A 143 -23.40 6.28 -0.97
CA LYS A 143 -22.66 7.45 -1.48
C LYS A 143 -21.32 7.10 -2.12
N VAL A 144 -20.73 5.96 -1.73
CA VAL A 144 -19.54 5.40 -2.39
C VAL A 144 -19.92 4.86 -3.77
N LYS A 145 -19.18 5.26 -4.80
CA LYS A 145 -19.38 4.82 -6.19
C LYS A 145 -18.28 3.84 -6.59
N TYR A 146 -18.60 2.56 -6.59
CA TYR A 146 -17.69 1.51 -7.09
C TYR A 146 -17.70 1.46 -8.62
N ASN A 147 -16.60 0.98 -9.22
CA ASN A 147 -16.44 0.90 -10.68
C ASN A 147 -16.64 2.26 -11.38
N TYR A 148 -16.28 3.34 -10.71
CA TYR A 148 -16.31 4.67 -11.30
C TYR A 148 -15.13 4.82 -12.26
N GLU A 149 -15.37 5.46 -13.40
CA GLU A 149 -14.36 5.73 -14.41
C GLU A 149 -14.47 7.19 -14.84
N ILE A 150 -13.33 7.88 -14.89
CA ILE A 150 -13.22 9.26 -15.35
C ILE A 150 -12.21 9.34 -16.48
N THR A 151 -12.46 10.22 -17.45
CA THR A 151 -11.53 10.53 -18.53
C THR A 151 -11.22 12.01 -18.54
N TYR A 152 -9.95 12.36 -18.47
CA TYR A 152 -9.44 13.72 -18.67
C TYR A 152 -8.92 13.89 -20.10
N THR A 153 -9.30 14.99 -20.75
CA THR A 153 -8.80 15.33 -22.09
C THR A 153 -7.77 16.45 -21.99
N PRO A 154 -6.55 16.31 -22.56
CA PRO A 154 -5.55 17.37 -22.53
C PRO A 154 -6.11 18.68 -23.10
N ASN A 155 -5.94 19.78 -22.36
CA ASN A 155 -6.34 21.11 -22.81
C ASN A 155 -5.25 22.12 -22.41
N PRO A 156 -4.18 22.24 -23.22
CA PRO A 156 -2.96 22.94 -22.81
C PRO A 156 -3.21 24.37 -22.33
N MET A 157 -2.68 24.70 -21.16
CA MET A 157 -2.78 26.01 -20.51
C MET A 157 -4.22 26.51 -20.31
N GLN A 158 -5.20 25.61 -20.28
CA GLN A 158 -6.63 25.89 -20.11
C GLN A 158 -7.24 24.94 -19.04
N PRO A 159 -8.45 25.20 -18.52
CA PRO A 159 -9.14 24.23 -17.66
C PRO A 159 -9.22 22.85 -18.34
N ILE A 160 -8.89 21.79 -17.61
CA ILE A 160 -8.80 20.43 -18.17
C ILE A 160 -10.18 19.77 -18.09
N PRO A 161 -10.87 19.53 -19.21
CA PRO A 161 -12.19 18.91 -19.19
C PRO A 161 -12.12 17.43 -18.84
N TRP A 162 -13.15 16.96 -18.14
CA TRP A 162 -13.37 15.55 -17.84
C TRP A 162 -14.81 15.11 -18.07
N THR A 163 -14.97 13.82 -18.34
CA THR A 163 -16.26 13.11 -18.41
C THR A 163 -16.17 11.82 -17.62
N ASP A 164 -17.29 11.33 -17.08
CA ASP A 164 -17.33 10.06 -16.34
C ASP A 164 -18.29 9.02 -16.96
N ASN A 165 -18.18 7.78 -16.50
CA ASN A 165 -19.03 6.67 -16.94
C ASN A 165 -20.47 6.69 -16.38
N GLN A 166 -20.84 7.71 -15.61
CA GLN A 166 -22.18 7.96 -15.08
C GLN A 166 -22.90 9.10 -15.82
N GLY A 167 -22.28 9.65 -16.87
CA GLY A 167 -22.80 10.77 -17.65
C GLY A 167 -22.50 12.14 -17.07
N GLY A 168 -21.66 12.23 -16.05
CA GLY A 168 -21.13 13.47 -15.49
C GLY A 168 -20.00 14.05 -16.33
N SER A 169 -19.79 15.36 -16.17
CA SER A 169 -18.70 16.10 -16.83
C SER A 169 -18.36 17.36 -16.05
N GLY A 170 -17.12 17.84 -16.20
CA GLY A 170 -16.66 19.08 -15.58
C GLY A 170 -15.27 19.48 -16.05
N THR A 171 -14.61 20.33 -15.27
CA THR A 171 -13.25 20.81 -15.53
C THR A 171 -12.43 20.79 -14.25
N ILE A 172 -11.15 20.42 -14.37
CA ILE A 172 -10.11 20.82 -13.41
C ILE A 172 -9.72 22.23 -13.78
N GLU A 173 -10.18 23.18 -13.01
CA GLU A 173 -10.04 24.60 -13.28
C GLU A 173 -8.67 25.11 -12.84
N ARG A 174 -8.22 26.19 -13.49
CA ARG A 174 -6.89 26.75 -13.27
C ARG A 174 -6.93 27.88 -12.27
N LEU A 175 -5.93 27.89 -11.38
CA LEU A 175 -5.64 28.99 -10.49
C LEU A 175 -4.80 30.08 -11.17
N THR A 176 -4.92 31.30 -10.69
CA THR A 176 -4.10 32.43 -11.14
C THR A 176 -2.68 32.39 -10.60
N TYR A 177 -2.44 31.69 -9.48
CA TYR A 177 -1.14 31.65 -8.79
C TYR A 177 -0.29 30.43 -9.18
N HIS A 178 -0.90 29.35 -9.66
CA HIS A 178 -0.23 28.17 -10.22
C HIS A 178 -0.28 28.25 -11.75
N THR A 179 0.78 28.77 -12.35
CA THR A 179 0.82 29.16 -13.77
C THR A 179 1.35 28.07 -14.69
N GLN A 180 1.87 26.96 -14.17
CA GLN A 180 2.37 25.83 -14.95
C GLN A 180 1.24 25.04 -15.64
N GLU A 181 1.62 24.10 -16.50
CA GLU A 181 0.67 23.13 -17.07
C GLU A 181 0.15 22.18 -15.98
N TYR A 182 -1.16 21.94 -15.97
CA TYR A 182 -1.81 21.05 -14.99
C TYR A 182 -1.91 19.62 -15.51
N TYR A 183 -1.96 19.44 -16.83
CA TYR A 183 -1.86 18.11 -17.41
C TYR A 183 -0.42 17.57 -17.26
N PRO A 184 -0.21 16.26 -17.02
CA PRO A 184 1.13 15.70 -16.97
C PRO A 184 1.90 15.97 -18.27
N LEU A 185 3.04 16.65 -18.18
CA LEU A 185 3.74 17.19 -19.36
C LEU A 185 4.19 16.12 -20.34
N TRP A 186 4.56 14.93 -19.85
CA TRP A 186 5.03 13.81 -20.66
C TRP A 186 3.89 12.98 -21.28
N ILE A 187 2.62 13.26 -20.94
CA ILE A 187 1.46 12.53 -21.46
C ILE A 187 0.67 13.42 -22.42
N LYS A 188 0.59 13.02 -23.70
CA LYS A 188 -0.08 13.80 -24.76
C LYS A 188 -1.45 13.24 -25.19
N LYS A 189 -1.92 12.17 -24.54
CA LYS A 189 -3.19 11.49 -24.84
C LYS A 189 -4.18 11.63 -23.66
N PRO A 190 -5.49 11.42 -23.89
CA PRO A 190 -6.45 11.32 -22.81
C PRO A 190 -6.05 10.28 -21.76
N LEU A 191 -6.31 10.61 -20.49
CA LEU A 191 -6.08 9.75 -19.35
C LEU A 191 -7.43 9.26 -18.84
N THR A 192 -7.58 7.94 -18.72
CA THR A 192 -8.75 7.31 -18.12
C THR A 192 -8.32 6.55 -16.89
N PHE A 193 -8.98 6.82 -15.76
CA PHE A 193 -8.74 6.14 -14.50
C PHE A 193 -10.02 5.45 -14.03
N LYS A 194 -9.86 4.30 -13.38
CA LYS A 194 -10.96 3.50 -12.86
C LYS A 194 -10.68 3.08 -11.41
N GLY A 195 -11.70 3.15 -10.58
CA GLY A 195 -11.61 2.71 -9.19
C GLY A 195 -12.91 2.95 -8.42
N THR A 196 -12.75 3.19 -7.13
CA THR A 196 -13.81 3.61 -6.22
C THR A 196 -13.75 5.12 -6.04
N LEU A 197 -14.88 5.81 -6.21
CA LEU A 197 -15.03 7.24 -5.92
C LEU A 197 -15.69 7.40 -4.54
N LEU A 198 -14.96 8.01 -3.62
CA LEU A 198 -15.44 8.35 -2.29
C LEU A 198 -16.37 9.55 -2.34
N PRO A 199 -17.33 9.66 -1.41
CA PRO A 199 -18.14 10.86 -1.29
C PRO A 199 -17.26 12.05 -0.94
N SER A 200 -17.59 13.22 -1.50
CA SER A 200 -17.00 14.46 -1.01
C SER A 200 -17.52 14.79 0.40
N GLY A 201 -16.59 15.16 1.28
CA GLY A 201 -16.85 15.71 2.61
C GLY A 201 -16.76 17.24 2.63
N SER A 202 -16.77 17.90 1.47
CA SER A 202 -16.49 19.33 1.32
C SER A 202 -17.69 20.19 1.68
N TYR A 203 -17.45 21.29 2.37
CA TYR A 203 -18.45 22.34 2.60
C TYR A 203 -17.75 23.66 2.94
N THR A 204 -18.48 24.77 2.80
CA THR A 204 -18.04 26.06 3.34
C THR A 204 -18.60 26.22 4.75
N ASN A 205 -17.72 26.39 5.74
CA ASN A 205 -18.13 26.58 7.12
C ASN A 205 -18.66 28.01 7.38
N GLU A 206 -19.17 28.25 8.58
CA GLU A 206 -19.76 29.55 8.99
C GLU A 206 -18.79 30.74 8.91
N LYS A 207 -17.47 30.46 8.88
CA LYS A 207 -16.40 31.47 8.76
C LYS A 207 -15.99 31.73 7.30
N GLY A 208 -16.64 31.07 6.33
CA GLY A 208 -16.34 31.21 4.90
C GLY A 208 -15.15 30.37 4.42
N TRP A 209 -14.58 29.51 5.27
CA TRP A 209 -13.51 28.60 4.87
C TRP A 209 -14.10 27.38 4.19
N TRP A 210 -13.49 26.98 3.06
CA TRP A 210 -13.74 25.67 2.49
C TRP A 210 -13.04 24.62 3.35
N VAL A 211 -13.80 23.62 3.76
CA VAL A 211 -13.40 22.56 4.68
C VAL A 211 -13.71 21.24 4.02
N GLN A 212 -12.78 20.30 4.17
CA GLN A 212 -12.97 18.92 3.75
C GLN A 212 -12.82 18.01 4.97
N ASN A 213 -13.93 17.36 5.34
CA ASN A 213 -13.95 16.45 6.49
C ASN A 213 -13.17 15.16 6.21
N ALA A 214 -12.42 14.72 7.21
CA ALA A 214 -11.77 13.42 7.19
C ALA A 214 -12.78 12.27 7.34
N LEU A 215 -12.50 11.17 6.66
CA LEU A 215 -13.09 9.85 6.93
C LEU A 215 -12.42 9.23 8.18
N ARG A 216 -13.04 8.25 8.83
CA ARG A 216 -12.54 7.74 10.13
C ARG A 216 -11.22 6.99 10.03
N TYR A 217 -11.06 6.13 9.03
CA TYR A 217 -9.86 5.30 8.81
C TYR A 217 -9.82 4.73 7.39
N GLY A 218 -8.64 4.23 6.99
CA GLY A 218 -8.44 3.42 5.78
C GLY A 218 -8.08 4.21 4.52
N TYR A 219 -7.61 5.45 4.67
CA TYR A 219 -7.29 6.34 3.54
C TYR A 219 -5.98 7.09 3.79
N VAL A 220 -5.17 7.23 2.75
CA VAL A 220 -3.95 8.08 2.75
C VAL A 220 -4.38 9.53 2.71
N ASP A 221 -3.57 10.42 3.30
CA ASP A 221 -3.78 11.86 3.23
C ASP A 221 -5.16 12.33 3.71
N ASN A 222 -5.70 11.58 4.67
CA ASN A 222 -7.05 11.77 5.19
C ASN A 222 -7.07 12.30 6.62
N LEU A 223 -6.13 11.83 7.45
CA LEU A 223 -5.90 12.32 8.80
C LEU A 223 -4.45 12.80 8.90
N PRO A 224 -4.14 13.74 9.81
CA PRO A 224 -2.77 14.02 10.20
C PRO A 224 -1.98 12.74 10.50
N ASN A 225 -0.71 12.70 10.09
CA ASN A 225 0.13 11.49 10.20
C ASN A 225 0.33 11.00 11.65
N ASP A 226 0.15 11.85 12.65
CA ASP A 226 0.19 11.50 14.08
C ASP A 226 -1.15 10.93 14.61
N LYS A 227 -2.20 10.93 13.77
CA LYS A 227 -3.55 10.43 14.08
C LYS A 227 -3.96 9.20 13.26
N THR A 228 -3.14 8.75 12.31
CA THR A 228 -3.41 7.52 11.55
C THR A 228 -2.95 6.27 12.31
N GLU A 229 -3.75 5.21 12.23
CA GLU A 229 -3.45 3.91 12.86
C GLU A 229 -2.70 2.95 11.91
N GLY A 230 -2.47 3.35 10.66
CA GLY A 230 -1.90 2.51 9.61
C GLY A 230 -2.91 1.65 8.88
N PHE A 231 -2.41 0.75 8.03
CA PHE A 231 -3.18 -0.09 7.12
C PHE A 231 -3.03 -1.55 7.51
N ASN A 232 -4.17 -2.25 7.59
CA ASN A 232 -4.22 -3.70 7.83
C ASN A 232 -4.50 -4.40 6.50
N ILE A 233 -3.63 -5.33 6.11
CA ILE A 233 -3.78 -6.18 4.93
C ILE A 233 -5.03 -7.06 5.06
N GLU A 234 -5.46 -7.39 6.29
CA GLU A 234 -6.72 -8.10 6.56
C GLU A 234 -7.97 -7.39 6.01
N ASN A 235 -7.88 -6.08 5.74
CA ASN A 235 -8.97 -5.31 5.14
C ASN A 235 -9.03 -5.42 3.61
N ALA A 236 -8.17 -6.22 2.98
CA ALA A 236 -8.21 -6.44 1.53
C ALA A 236 -9.54 -7.03 1.09
N VAL A 237 -10.09 -6.50 -0.01
CA VAL A 237 -11.34 -6.98 -0.60
C VAL A 237 -11.24 -7.11 -2.12
N ASP A 238 -12.03 -8.04 -2.67
CA ASP A 238 -12.17 -8.23 -4.11
C ASP A 238 -13.06 -7.15 -4.77
N ALA A 239 -13.23 -7.24 -6.09
CA ALA A 239 -14.06 -6.31 -6.87
C ALA A 239 -15.56 -6.30 -6.46
N ASN A 240 -16.03 -7.31 -5.70
CA ASN A 240 -17.37 -7.39 -5.14
C ASN A 240 -17.39 -6.97 -3.64
N ARG A 241 -16.31 -6.36 -3.15
CA ARG A 241 -16.09 -5.99 -1.74
C ARG A 241 -16.13 -7.19 -0.78
N LYS A 242 -15.85 -8.41 -1.25
CA LYS A 242 -15.71 -9.59 -0.37
C LYS A 242 -14.31 -9.63 0.23
N PRO A 243 -14.17 -9.91 1.54
CA PRO A 243 -12.86 -10.05 2.18
C PRO A 243 -11.96 -11.08 1.52
N VAL A 244 -10.69 -10.72 1.34
CA VAL A 244 -9.63 -11.57 0.78
C VAL A 244 -8.54 -11.74 1.81
N LYS A 245 -8.06 -12.98 1.99
CA LYS A 245 -6.94 -13.27 2.88
C LYS A 245 -5.64 -13.25 2.10
N LEU A 246 -4.74 -12.34 2.47
CA LEU A 246 -3.37 -12.27 1.98
C LEU A 246 -2.43 -12.49 3.17
N ASP A 247 -1.43 -13.35 3.01
CA ASP A 247 -0.35 -13.60 3.98
C ASP A 247 0.75 -12.53 3.92
N GLN A 248 0.89 -11.88 2.76
CA GLN A 248 1.81 -10.80 2.50
C GLN A 248 1.34 -9.97 1.32
N ILE A 249 2.01 -8.85 1.09
CA ILE A 249 1.94 -8.05 -0.13
C ILE A 249 3.35 -7.69 -0.60
N ASP A 250 3.51 -7.46 -1.89
CA ASP A 250 4.79 -7.11 -2.52
C ASP A 250 4.75 -5.69 -3.10
N PHE A 251 3.55 -5.21 -3.48
CA PHE A 251 3.33 -3.87 -3.99
C PHE A 251 2.14 -3.18 -3.31
N VAL A 252 2.25 -1.86 -3.20
CA VAL A 252 1.20 -0.96 -2.73
C VAL A 252 0.93 0.07 -3.81
N ARG A 253 -0.33 0.35 -4.09
CA ARG A 253 -0.77 1.46 -4.94
C ARG A 253 -1.67 2.39 -4.15
N VAL A 254 -1.48 3.69 -4.32
CA VAL A 254 -2.36 4.72 -3.78
C VAL A 254 -2.92 5.52 -4.93
N TYR A 255 -4.22 5.79 -4.92
CA TYR A 255 -4.84 6.68 -5.90
C TYR A 255 -5.75 7.72 -5.24
N CYS A 256 -5.80 8.92 -5.82
CA CYS A 256 -6.71 9.98 -5.36
C CYS A 256 -8.16 9.54 -5.54
N ALA A 257 -8.92 9.47 -4.44
CA ALA A 257 -10.23 8.81 -4.45
C ALA A 257 -11.40 9.80 -4.40
N VAL A 258 -11.13 11.10 -4.54
CA VAL A 258 -12.14 12.17 -4.56
C VAL A 258 -12.07 12.96 -5.86
N ASN A 259 -13.23 13.37 -6.37
CA ASN A 259 -13.34 14.28 -7.49
C ASN A 259 -14.08 15.54 -7.01
N ASP A 260 -13.34 16.45 -6.39
CA ASP A 260 -13.87 17.73 -5.92
C ASP A 260 -12.84 18.84 -6.04
N GLN A 261 -13.29 20.09 -6.00
CA GLN A 261 -12.45 21.28 -6.07
C GLN A 261 -13.09 22.43 -5.30
N CYS A 262 -12.25 23.29 -4.71
CA CYS A 262 -12.73 24.45 -3.95
C CYS A 262 -13.51 25.43 -4.86
N PRO A 263 -14.76 25.79 -4.51
CA PRO A 263 -15.58 26.63 -5.37
C PRO A 263 -15.11 28.10 -5.40
N LYS A 264 -15.39 28.79 -6.52
CA LYS A 264 -15.20 30.24 -6.65
C LYS A 264 -16.03 31.00 -5.58
N PRO A 265 -15.52 32.13 -5.04
CA PRO A 265 -14.24 32.79 -5.36
C PRO A 265 -13.05 32.32 -4.50
N ASN A 266 -13.25 31.45 -3.50
CA ASN A 266 -12.23 31.10 -2.48
C ASN A 266 -11.27 29.98 -2.91
N TRP A 267 -10.91 29.94 -4.19
CA TRP A 267 -10.27 28.82 -4.86
C TRP A 267 -8.90 28.45 -4.28
N THR A 268 -8.74 27.21 -3.82
CA THR A 268 -7.46 26.61 -3.40
C THR A 268 -6.98 25.46 -4.29
N GLY A 269 -7.80 25.00 -5.23
CA GLY A 269 -7.43 23.95 -6.19
C GLY A 269 -8.46 22.85 -6.25
N GLU A 270 -8.18 21.85 -7.08
CA GLU A 270 -8.70 20.51 -6.93
C GLU A 270 -8.24 19.87 -5.61
N LEU A 271 -9.01 18.89 -5.11
CA LEU A 271 -8.51 17.98 -4.10
C LEU A 271 -7.53 16.99 -4.74
N SER A 272 -6.37 16.84 -4.13
CA SER A 272 -5.30 15.95 -4.57
C SER A 272 -4.72 15.18 -3.40
N THR A 273 -4.78 13.86 -3.44
CA THR A 273 -4.03 13.05 -2.49
C THR A 273 -2.54 13.28 -2.66
N GLU A 274 -1.84 13.55 -1.56
CA GLU A 274 -0.40 13.69 -1.52
C GLU A 274 0.26 12.51 -0.78
N VAL A 275 1.43 12.08 -1.25
CA VAL A 275 2.21 10.97 -0.68
C VAL A 275 3.62 11.43 -0.31
N LYS A 276 4.03 11.13 0.93
CA LYS A 276 5.34 11.49 1.50
C LYS A 276 6.28 10.32 1.72
N GLY A 277 5.79 9.09 1.61
CA GLY A 277 6.55 7.89 1.93
C GLY A 277 5.66 6.82 2.56
N ALA A 278 6.27 5.68 2.88
CA ALA A 278 5.61 4.60 3.59
C ALA A 278 6.60 3.84 4.47
N GLU A 279 6.07 3.22 5.51
CA GLU A 279 6.81 2.45 6.51
C GLU A 279 6.15 1.09 6.70
N ASP A 280 6.91 0.01 6.57
CA ASP A 280 6.57 -1.31 7.09
C ASP A 280 6.76 -1.28 8.61
N LEU A 281 5.69 -1.63 9.34
CA LEU A 281 5.68 -1.63 10.79
C LEU A 281 6.33 -2.90 11.38
N HIS A 282 6.59 -3.92 10.55
CA HIS A 282 7.16 -5.20 10.96
C HIS A 282 8.27 -5.68 10.00
N PRO A 283 9.33 -4.89 9.76
CA PRO A 283 10.36 -5.23 8.76
C PRO A 283 11.16 -6.51 9.09
N THR A 284 11.10 -6.96 10.35
CA THR A 284 11.72 -8.22 10.80
C THR A 284 10.74 -9.39 10.85
N ALA A 285 9.45 -9.17 10.55
CA ALA A 285 8.48 -10.24 10.43
C ALA A 285 8.88 -11.14 9.27
N THR A 286 8.93 -12.43 9.56
CA THR A 286 9.06 -13.46 8.54
C THR A 286 7.68 -14.04 8.31
N LYS A 287 7.42 -14.52 7.08
CA LYS A 287 6.23 -15.34 6.83
C LYS A 287 6.21 -16.42 7.90
N ILE A 288 5.13 -16.48 8.67
CA ILE A 288 4.79 -17.71 9.35
C ILE A 288 4.51 -18.66 8.20
N ASP A 289 5.43 -19.61 7.93
CA ASP A 289 5.14 -20.74 7.05
C ASP A 289 3.73 -21.19 7.39
N ALA A 290 2.81 -21.11 6.41
CA ALA A 290 1.39 -21.44 6.59
C ALA A 290 1.34 -22.62 7.56
N PRO A 291 0.68 -22.48 8.72
CA PRO A 291 1.02 -23.28 9.86
C PRO A 291 1.06 -24.74 9.44
N LEU A 292 2.22 -25.39 9.61
CA LEU A 292 2.26 -26.83 9.80
C LEU A 292 1.59 -27.15 11.15
N ASN A 293 0.32 -26.74 11.31
CA ASN A 293 -0.36 -26.53 12.60
C ASN A 293 0.48 -25.68 13.56
N SER A 294 0.12 -24.40 13.68
CA SER A 294 0.69 -23.42 14.61
C SER A 294 0.94 -24.05 15.98
N ASN A 295 2.10 -23.73 16.54
CA ASN A 295 2.54 -24.09 17.87
C ASN A 295 1.45 -23.80 18.92
N GLU A 296 0.62 -24.77 19.21
CA GLU A 296 0.47 -25.15 20.61
C GLU A 296 1.70 -26.01 20.92
N GLU A 297 2.46 -25.67 21.96
CA GLU A 297 3.23 -26.68 22.67
C GLU A 297 2.23 -27.73 23.17
N THR A 298 1.92 -28.69 22.32
CA THR A 298 1.12 -29.83 22.74
C THR A 298 2.06 -30.82 23.39
N THR A 299 2.15 -30.74 24.71
CA THR A 299 2.76 -31.81 25.51
C THR A 299 2.13 -33.14 25.08
N VAL A 300 2.97 -34.13 24.79
CA VAL A 300 2.52 -35.50 24.53
C VAL A 300 1.93 -36.05 25.83
N VAL A 301 0.65 -36.38 25.83
CA VAL A 301 -0.04 -36.93 27.01
C VAL A 301 -0.15 -38.45 26.98
N ALA A 302 -0.03 -39.06 25.79
CA ALA A 302 0.05 -40.50 25.63
C ALA A 302 0.64 -40.89 24.28
N ILE A 303 1.36 -42.03 24.26
CA ILE A 303 1.86 -42.68 23.05
C ILE A 303 1.25 -44.08 23.00
N TYR A 304 0.86 -44.52 21.82
CA TYR A 304 0.30 -45.86 21.58
C TYR A 304 1.01 -46.51 20.39
N THR A 305 1.12 -47.84 20.42
CA THR A 305 1.45 -48.64 19.23
C THR A 305 0.25 -48.66 18.26
N ILE A 306 0.46 -49.14 17.03
CA ILE A 306 -0.62 -49.27 16.04
C ILE A 306 -1.69 -50.29 16.47
N GLU A 307 -1.35 -51.21 17.37
CA GLU A 307 -2.27 -52.16 18.01
C GLU A 307 -3.03 -51.55 19.19
N GLY A 308 -2.83 -50.26 19.49
CA GLY A 308 -3.54 -49.54 20.55
C GLY A 308 -2.96 -49.74 21.95
N LYS A 309 -1.77 -50.33 22.10
CA LYS A 309 -1.11 -50.48 23.40
C LYS A 309 -0.43 -49.18 23.83
N LYS A 310 -0.75 -48.66 25.01
CA LYS A 310 -0.09 -47.46 25.57
C LYS A 310 1.38 -47.76 25.90
N VAL A 311 2.29 -46.88 25.50
CA VAL A 311 3.74 -46.95 25.75
C VAL A 311 4.25 -45.63 26.32
N THR A 312 5.39 -45.67 27.02
CA THR A 312 5.99 -44.50 27.69
C THR A 312 6.93 -43.70 26.80
N GLU A 313 7.39 -44.29 25.70
CA GLU A 313 8.31 -43.68 24.73
C GLU A 313 8.00 -44.16 23.31
N LEU A 314 8.43 -43.38 22.31
CA LEU A 314 8.26 -43.75 20.89
C LEU A 314 9.03 -45.02 20.56
N GLN A 315 8.36 -45.96 19.91
CA GLN A 315 8.97 -47.21 19.45
C GLN A 315 9.42 -47.10 17.99
N ARG A 316 10.40 -47.89 17.58
CA ARG A 316 10.78 -48.00 16.15
C ARG A 316 9.56 -48.45 15.34
N GLY A 317 9.27 -47.77 14.24
CA GLY A 317 8.06 -47.97 13.44
C GLY A 317 7.00 -46.88 13.67
N LEU A 318 5.76 -47.18 13.31
CA LEU A 318 4.65 -46.22 13.38
C LEU A 318 4.05 -46.17 14.79
N ASN A 319 3.87 -44.97 15.33
CA ASN A 319 3.28 -44.71 16.64
C ASN A 319 2.07 -43.78 16.49
N ILE A 320 1.13 -43.87 17.43
CA ILE A 320 0.00 -42.96 17.56
C ILE A 320 0.24 -42.09 18.81
N VAL A 321 0.32 -40.78 18.63
CA VAL A 321 0.63 -39.81 19.69
C VAL A 321 -0.58 -38.94 19.97
N LYS A 322 -1.05 -38.94 21.22
CA LYS A 322 -2.12 -38.07 21.68
C LYS A 322 -1.53 -36.83 22.36
N MET A 323 -2.03 -35.69 21.95
CA MET A 323 -1.61 -34.36 22.38
C MET A 323 -2.55 -33.80 23.46
N ALA A 324 -2.04 -32.92 24.34
CA ALA A 324 -2.81 -32.31 25.43
C ALA A 324 -4.07 -31.56 24.96
N ASN A 325 -4.04 -31.00 23.75
CA ASN A 325 -5.18 -30.34 23.11
C ASN A 325 -6.22 -31.28 22.49
N GLY A 326 -6.11 -32.59 22.73
CA GLY A 326 -7.01 -33.60 22.18
C GLY A 326 -6.70 -34.06 20.75
N LYS A 327 -5.75 -33.43 20.05
CA LYS A 327 -5.32 -33.90 18.71
C LYS A 327 -4.58 -35.23 18.80
N VAL A 328 -4.66 -36.03 17.73
CA VAL A 328 -3.94 -37.30 17.57
C VAL A 328 -3.08 -37.23 16.32
N ARG A 329 -1.80 -37.64 16.42
CA ARG A 329 -0.84 -37.67 15.30
C ARG A 329 -0.28 -39.08 15.11
N LYS A 330 0.13 -39.40 13.87
CA LYS A 330 0.92 -40.60 13.57
C LYS A 330 2.39 -40.20 13.42
N VAL A 331 3.30 -40.88 14.11
CA VAL A 331 4.74 -40.58 14.12
C VAL A 331 5.52 -41.81 13.72
N LEU A 332 6.33 -41.70 12.65
CA LEU A 332 7.20 -42.77 12.18
C LEU A 332 8.62 -42.57 12.72
N VAL A 333 9.12 -43.52 13.50
CA VAL A 333 10.51 -43.53 13.98
C VAL A 333 11.29 -44.56 13.16
N LYS A 334 12.34 -44.13 12.47
CA LYS A 334 13.14 -44.96 11.55
C LYS A 334 14.10 -45.90 12.30
#